data_AF-A0A9N8YR18-F1
#
_entry.id   AF-A0A9N8YR18-F1
#
_cell.length_a   1.000
_cell.length_b   1.000
_cell.length_c   1.000
_cell.angle_alpha   90.00
_cell.angle_beta   90.00
_cell.angle_gamma   90.00
#
_symmetry.space_group_name_H-M   'P 1'
#
loop_
_entity.id
_entity.type
_entity.pdbx_description
1 polymer ?
#
loop_
_entity_poly.entity_id
_entity_poly.type
_entity_poly.pdbx_seq_one_letter_code
_entity_poly.pdbx_strand_id
1 'polypeptide(L)'
;MSMNNGQRKEMPCNWLLVGEIRFCKNLTQEQYCASHAFKIRKGVIIPQPCKGCKRGTKSSVQLCVQCEQEDIGTIYVSEFELDPLADFYYPALIPPLSILASRSDIPYYSRLCC
;
A
#
# COMPACT_ATOMS: atom_id res chain seq x y z
N MET A 1 -17.63 53.42 -19.87
CA MET A 1 -18.26 52.10 -19.71
C MET A 1 -17.54 51.38 -18.57
N SER A 2 -18.10 51.40 -17.36
CA SER A 2 -17.52 50.70 -16.20
C SER A 2 -17.79 49.21 -16.33
N MET A 3 -16.74 48.42 -16.59
CA MET A 3 -16.82 46.97 -16.46
C MET A 3 -16.79 46.66 -14.96
N ASN A 4 -17.95 46.28 -14.41
CA ASN A 4 -18.02 45.67 -13.09
C ASN A 4 -17.27 44.35 -13.18
N ASN A 5 -15.96 44.38 -12.93
CA ASN A 5 -15.16 43.18 -12.88
C ASN A 5 -15.52 42.48 -11.57
N GLY A 6 -16.50 41.56 -11.64
CA GLY A 6 -16.93 40.76 -10.50
C GLY A 6 -15.70 40.12 -9.89
N GLN A 7 -15.22 40.66 -8.77
CA GLN A 7 -14.03 40.20 -8.09
C GLN A 7 -14.31 38.78 -7.60
N ARG A 8 -13.93 37.79 -8.41
CA ARG A 8 -14.00 36.39 -8.02
C ARG A 8 -13.09 36.24 -6.80
N LYS A 9 -13.71 35.98 -5.65
CA LYS A 9 -13.00 35.81 -4.38
C LYS A 9 -12.01 34.66 -4.54
N GLU A 10 -10.73 34.98 -4.37
CA GLU A 10 -9.69 33.95 -4.33
C GLU A 10 -9.92 33.04 -3.12
N MET A 11 -9.75 31.74 -3.34
CA MET A 11 -9.89 30.68 -2.35
C MET A 11 -8.65 29.77 -2.38
N PRO A 12 -8.33 29.08 -1.28
CA PRO A 12 -7.21 28.13 -1.27
C PRO A 12 -7.50 26.93 -2.16
N CYS A 13 -6.44 26.39 -2.77
CA CYS A 13 -6.52 25.20 -3.61
C CYS A 13 -6.84 23.94 -2.78
N ASN A 14 -7.88 23.20 -3.17
CA ASN A 14 -8.36 21.99 -2.50
C ASN A 14 -7.50 20.73 -2.77
N TRP A 15 -6.25 20.89 -3.18
CA TRP A 15 -5.36 19.76 -3.44
C TRP A 15 -4.69 19.29 -2.14
N LEU A 16 -5.06 18.12 -1.65
CA LEU A 16 -4.43 17.51 -0.47
C LEU A 16 -3.00 17.02 -0.80
N LEU A 17 -2.02 17.36 0.03
CA LEU A 17 -0.64 16.92 -0.19
C LEU A 17 -0.47 15.44 0.24
N VAL A 18 0.22 14.66 -0.57
CA VAL A 18 0.46 13.24 -0.29
C VAL A 18 1.35 13.10 0.95
N GLY A 19 0.97 12.21 1.87
CA GLY A 19 1.66 11.99 3.13
C GLY A 19 1.43 13.07 4.19
N GLU A 20 0.65 14.10 3.88
CA GLU A 20 0.37 15.21 4.79
C GLU A 20 -1.13 15.42 4.97
N ILE A 21 -1.50 16.11 6.05
CA ILE A 21 -2.91 16.48 6.34
C ILE A 21 -3.30 17.84 5.77
N ARG A 22 -2.35 18.57 5.17
CA ARG A 22 -2.56 19.94 4.69
C ARG A 22 -2.78 20.00 3.19
N PHE A 23 -3.49 21.04 2.77
CA PHE A 23 -3.76 21.33 1.37
C PHE A 23 -2.68 22.22 0.76
N CYS A 24 -2.68 22.30 -0.57
CA CYS A 24 -1.89 23.24 -1.33
C CYS A 24 -2.15 24.68 -0.87
N LYS A 25 -1.08 25.44 -0.67
CA LYS A 25 -1.15 26.83 -0.18
C LYS A 25 -1.46 27.86 -1.27
N ASN A 26 -1.49 27.45 -2.53
CA ASN A 26 -1.75 28.37 -3.63
C ASN A 26 -3.21 28.83 -3.61
N LEU A 27 -3.43 30.12 -3.83
CA LEU A 27 -4.75 30.68 -4.08
C LEU A 27 -5.21 30.40 -5.51
N THR A 28 -6.51 30.36 -5.70
CA THR A 28 -7.16 30.11 -6.98
C THR A 28 -8.56 30.69 -6.98
N GLN A 29 -9.09 30.98 -8.17
CA GLN A 29 -10.51 31.36 -8.34
C GLN A 29 -11.40 30.12 -8.57
N GLU A 30 -10.78 28.94 -8.70
CA GLU A 30 -11.44 27.64 -8.95
C GLU A 30 -11.17 26.67 -7.80
N GLN A 31 -11.59 25.40 -7.92
CA GLN A 31 -11.31 24.39 -6.90
C GLN A 31 -9.80 24.06 -6.78
N TYR A 32 -9.07 24.15 -7.89
CA TYR A 32 -7.66 23.81 -7.98
C TYR A 32 -6.85 24.97 -8.56
N CYS A 33 -5.60 25.14 -8.12
CA CYS A 33 -4.68 26.07 -8.78
C CYS A 33 -4.28 25.54 -10.16
N ALA A 34 -3.79 26.42 -11.05
CA ALA A 34 -3.48 26.07 -12.43
C ALA A 34 -2.58 24.82 -12.58
N SER A 35 -1.59 24.67 -11.71
CA SER A 35 -0.69 23.50 -11.69
C SER A 35 -1.43 22.20 -11.38
N HIS A 36 -2.37 22.21 -10.44
CA HIS A 36 -3.14 21.02 -10.08
C HIS A 36 -4.25 20.72 -11.08
N ALA A 37 -4.90 21.76 -11.63
CA ALA A 37 -5.82 21.60 -12.74
C ALA A 37 -5.14 20.94 -13.95
N PHE A 38 -3.89 21.32 -14.25
CA PHE A 38 -3.09 20.69 -15.30
C PHE A 38 -2.82 19.20 -15.02
N LYS A 39 -2.48 18.83 -13.78
CA LYS A 39 -2.28 17.42 -13.39
C LYS A 39 -3.56 16.59 -13.56
N ILE A 40 -4.72 17.15 -13.20
CA ILE A 40 -6.02 16.49 -13.38
C ILE A 40 -6.28 16.22 -14.86
N ARG A 41 -6.03 17.20 -15.74
CA ARG A 41 -6.15 17.02 -17.20
C ARG A 41 -5.21 15.95 -17.77
N LYS A 42 -4.12 15.63 -17.06
CA LYS A 42 -3.20 14.53 -17.41
C LYS A 42 -3.58 13.19 -16.77
N GLY A 43 -4.74 13.10 -16.10
CA GLY A 43 -5.23 11.86 -15.49
C GLY A 43 -4.56 11.53 -14.16
N VAL A 44 -3.88 12.47 -13.51
CA VAL A 44 -3.32 12.24 -12.18
C VAL A 44 -4.45 12.12 -11.17
N ILE A 45 -4.44 11.02 -10.39
CA ILE A 45 -5.38 10.80 -9.29
C ILE A 45 -5.22 11.91 -8.24
N ILE A 46 -6.34 12.56 -7.92
CA ILE A 46 -6.41 13.58 -6.87
C ILE A 46 -6.24 12.88 -5.52
N PRO A 47 -5.24 13.26 -4.70
CA PRO A 47 -5.05 12.66 -3.39
C PRO A 47 -6.29 12.81 -2.52
N GLN A 48 -6.70 11.72 -1.88
CA GLN A 48 -7.80 11.67 -0.92
C GLN A 48 -7.26 11.44 0.49
N PRO A 49 -7.93 11.89 1.54
CA PRO A 49 -7.48 11.65 2.91
C PRO A 49 -7.56 10.15 3.25
N CYS A 50 -6.50 9.62 3.87
CA CYS A 50 -6.49 8.26 4.40
C CYS A 50 -7.57 8.10 5.47
N LYS A 51 -8.33 7.00 5.46
CA LYS A 51 -9.40 6.73 6.43
C LYS A 51 -8.86 6.62 7.86
N GLY A 52 -7.69 6.00 8.05
CA GLY A 52 -7.01 5.87 9.35
C GLY A 52 -6.35 7.16 9.83
N CYS A 53 -5.31 7.65 9.12
CA CYS A 53 -4.48 8.76 9.59
C CYS A 53 -4.75 10.14 8.95
N LYS A 54 -5.75 10.26 8.07
CA LYS A 54 -6.16 11.50 7.36
C LYS A 54 -5.13 12.14 6.41
N ARG A 55 -3.90 11.62 6.36
CA ARG A 55 -2.88 12.06 5.40
C ARG A 55 -3.31 11.77 3.97
N GLY A 56 -2.96 12.63 3.02
CA GLY A 56 -3.26 12.42 1.60
C GLY A 56 -2.65 11.13 1.07
N THR A 57 -3.46 10.33 0.38
CA THR A 57 -3.07 9.10 -0.30
C THR A 57 -3.56 9.12 -1.75
N LYS A 58 -2.83 8.44 -2.64
CA LYS A 58 -3.23 8.21 -4.03
C LYS A 58 -3.96 6.88 -4.23
N SER A 59 -4.30 6.20 -3.13
CA SER A 59 -5.01 4.93 -3.12
C SER A 59 -6.51 5.11 -3.37
N SER A 60 -7.08 4.27 -4.24
CA SER A 60 -8.53 4.23 -4.48
C SER A 60 -9.32 3.78 -3.25
N VAL A 61 -8.73 2.94 -2.39
CA VAL A 61 -9.35 2.47 -1.14
C VAL A 61 -9.22 3.47 0.01
N GLN A 62 -8.51 4.59 -0.22
CA GLN A 62 -8.24 5.64 0.76
C GLN A 62 -7.52 5.14 2.01
N LEU A 63 -6.58 4.21 1.85
CA LEU A 63 -5.66 3.84 2.91
C LEU A 63 -4.23 4.22 2.48
N CYS A 64 -3.36 4.47 3.45
CA CYS A 64 -1.94 4.67 3.21
C CYS A 64 -1.20 3.41 3.62
N VAL A 65 0.01 3.21 3.08
CA VAL A 65 0.83 2.01 3.35
C VAL A 65 0.93 1.68 4.85
N GLN A 66 1.06 2.70 5.70
CA GLN A 66 1.14 2.50 7.16
C GLN A 66 -0.18 1.93 7.73
N CYS A 67 -1.33 2.54 7.42
CA CYS A 67 -2.62 2.06 7.92
C CYS A 67 -3.05 0.72 7.28
N GLU A 68 -2.69 0.48 6.02
CA GLU A 68 -2.95 -0.83 5.37
C GLU A 68 -2.20 -1.96 6.07
N GLN A 69 -0.98 -1.70 6.56
CA GLN A 69 -0.21 -2.68 7.33
C GLN A 69 -0.79 -2.91 8.74
N GLU A 70 -1.34 -1.88 9.39
CA GLU A 70 -2.04 -2.00 10.68
C GLU A 70 -3.30 -2.89 10.57
N ASP A 71 -4.05 -2.76 9.47
CA ASP A 71 -5.24 -3.59 9.19
C ASP A 71 -4.86 -5.06 8.87
N ILE A 72 -3.74 -5.31 8.17
CA ILE A 72 -3.24 -6.68 7.93
C ILE A 72 -2.73 -7.30 9.25
N GLY A 73 -2.13 -6.49 10.13
CA GLY A 73 -1.69 -6.92 11.45
C GLY A 73 -2.84 -7.36 12.38
N THR A 74 -4.09 -7.01 12.07
CA THR A 74 -5.26 -7.46 12.83
C THR A 74 -5.84 -8.81 12.35
N ILE A 75 -5.30 -9.42 11.28
CA ILE A 75 -5.75 -10.72 10.76
C ILE A 75 -4.80 -11.88 11.18
N TYR A 76 -3.98 -11.70 12.22
CA TYR A 76 -3.24 -12.78 12.90
C TYR A 76 -3.20 -12.40 14.39
N VAL A 77 -3.84 -13.07 15.36
CA VAL A 77 -4.18 -14.48 15.53
C VAL A 77 -5.48 -14.53 16.35
N SER A 78 -6.63 -14.75 15.70
CA SER A 78 -7.77 -15.34 16.41
C SER A 78 -7.53 -16.84 16.39
N GLU A 79 -7.47 -17.45 17.57
CA GLU A 79 -7.37 -18.88 17.81
C GLU A 79 -8.22 -19.67 16.80
N PHE A 80 -7.57 -20.28 15.80
CA PHE A 80 -8.16 -21.39 15.07
C PHE A 80 -7.29 -22.60 15.38
N GLU A 81 -7.91 -23.53 16.08
CA GLU A 81 -7.33 -24.80 16.51
C GLU A 81 -6.63 -25.52 15.36
N LEU A 82 -5.63 -26.32 15.74
CA LEU A 82 -4.79 -27.16 14.92
C LEU A 82 -5.58 -27.98 13.87
N ASP A 83 -5.37 -27.63 12.60
CA ASP A 83 -5.19 -28.49 11.41
C ASP A 83 -5.91 -29.87 11.32
N PRO A 84 -6.80 -30.09 10.34
CA PRO A 84 -7.08 -31.42 9.77
C PRO A 84 -6.23 -31.76 8.54
N LEU A 85 -5.38 -30.84 8.04
CA LEU A 85 -4.51 -31.05 6.88
C LEU A 85 -3.07 -31.45 7.24
N ALA A 86 -2.71 -31.47 8.52
CA ALA A 86 -1.40 -31.96 9.00
C ALA A 86 -1.15 -33.42 8.63
N ASP A 87 -2.21 -34.21 8.40
CA ASP A 87 -2.13 -35.61 7.98
C ASP A 87 -1.83 -35.78 6.48
N PHE A 88 -1.99 -34.73 5.66
CA PHE A 88 -1.70 -34.78 4.21
C PHE A 88 -0.34 -34.21 3.82
N TYR A 89 0.34 -33.47 4.72
CA TYR A 89 1.66 -32.90 4.48
C TYR A 89 2.74 -33.58 5.32
N TYR A 90 2.89 -34.88 5.13
CA TYR A 90 4.10 -35.59 5.53
C TYR A 90 4.79 -36.34 4.39
N PRO A 91 5.28 -35.65 3.34
CA PRO A 91 6.35 -36.18 2.52
C PRO A 91 7.70 -35.69 3.07
N ALA A 92 8.35 -36.60 3.80
CA ALA A 92 9.76 -36.62 4.19
C ALA A 92 10.22 -35.60 5.25
N LEU A 93 10.12 -36.02 6.52
CA LEU A 93 11.14 -35.67 7.52
C LEU A 93 12.51 -36.01 6.93
N ILE A 94 13.31 -34.98 6.65
CA ILE A 94 14.74 -35.15 6.44
C ILE A 94 15.28 -35.68 7.79
N PRO A 95 15.85 -36.90 7.83
CA PRO A 95 16.46 -37.41 9.04
C PRO A 95 17.56 -36.45 9.50
N PRO A 96 17.82 -36.29 10.80
CA PRO A 96 18.98 -35.54 11.28
C PRO A 96 20.26 -36.00 10.56
N LEU A 97 21.16 -35.06 10.28
CA LEU A 97 22.38 -35.26 9.46
C LEU A 97 23.25 -36.46 9.89
N SER A 98 23.12 -36.91 11.13
CA SER A 98 23.77 -38.12 11.66
C SER A 98 23.30 -39.43 10.98
N ILE A 99 22.08 -39.47 10.43
CA ILE A 99 21.50 -40.65 9.76
C ILE A 99 21.89 -40.66 8.26
N LEU A 100 22.01 -39.49 7.63
CA LEU A 100 22.35 -39.36 6.20
C LEU A 100 23.79 -39.77 5.87
N ALA A 101 24.71 -39.71 6.83
CA ALA A 101 26.10 -40.15 6.63
C ALA A 101 26.26 -41.68 6.46
N SER A 102 25.20 -42.46 6.69
CA SER A 102 25.24 -43.93 6.71
C SER A 102 24.58 -44.60 5.49
N ARG A 103 24.09 -43.83 4.50
CA ARG A 103 23.41 -44.38 3.32
C ARG A 103 24.00 -43.82 2.03
N SER A 104 24.82 -44.63 1.36
CA SER A 104 25.46 -44.35 0.06
C SER A 104 24.50 -44.37 -1.14
N ASP A 105 23.20 -44.62 -0.92
CA ASP A 105 22.33 -45.13 -1.99
C ASP A 105 21.31 -44.11 -2.53
N ILE A 106 21.41 -42.82 -2.16
CA ILE A 106 20.48 -41.78 -2.63
C ILE A 106 21.14 -40.93 -3.74
N PRO A 107 20.69 -41.02 -5.00
CA PRO A 107 21.38 -40.43 -6.16
C PRO A 107 21.21 -38.90 -6.31
N TYR A 108 20.47 -38.23 -5.43
CA TYR A 108 20.11 -36.81 -5.59
C TYR A 108 21.24 -35.80 -5.29
N TYR A 109 22.39 -36.25 -4.76
CA TYR A 109 23.49 -35.36 -4.37
C TYR A 109 24.61 -35.18 -5.42
N SER A 110 24.40 -35.64 -6.65
CA SER A 110 25.43 -35.54 -7.71
C SER A 110 25.32 -34.28 -8.58
N ARG A 111 24.48 -33.29 -8.24
CA ARG A 111 24.32 -32.05 -9.04
C ARG A 111 24.51 -30.73 -8.28
N LEU A 112 25.18 -30.73 -7.14
CA LEU A 112 25.54 -29.49 -6.43
C LEU A 112 27.05 -29.21 -6.35
N CYS A 113 27.87 -30.03 -7.02
CA CYS A 113 29.29 -29.72 -7.23
C CYS A 113 29.61 -29.74 -8.74
N CYS A 114 29.45 -28.59 -9.39
CA CYS A 114 30.25 -28.07 -10.51
C CYS A 114 29.92 -26.58 -10.66
#